data_AF-A0A520JAB4-F1
#
_entry.id   AF-A0A520JAB4-F1
#
_cell.length_a   1.000
_cell.length_b   1.000
_cell.length_c   1.000
_cell.angle_alpha   90.00
_cell.angle_beta   90.00
_cell.angle_gamma   90.00
#
_symmetry.space_group_name_H-M   'P 1'
#
loop_
_entity.id
_entity.type
_entity.pdbx_description
1 polymer ?
#
loop_
_entity_poly.entity_id
_entity_poly.type
_entity_poly.pdbx_seq_one_letter_code
_entity_poly.pdbx_strand_id
1 'polypeptide(L)' 'ATQTAQYEARFANPFVAASKGFIDEVIQPHSTRRRIALGLRKLRGKQLENPWKKHDNIPL' A
#
# COMPACT_ATOMS: atom_id res chain seq x y z
N ALA A 1 -19.20 -18.99 -14.47
CA ALA A 1 -19.69 -18.03 -13.45
C ALA A 1 -19.27 -18.45 -12.04
N THR A 2 -19.54 -19.68 -11.61
CA THR A 2 -19.22 -20.17 -10.24
C THR A 2 -17.73 -20.18 -9.91
N GLN A 3 -16.86 -20.62 -10.83
CA GLN A 3 -15.41 -20.60 -10.60
C GLN A 3 -14.82 -19.17 -10.54
N THR A 4 -15.34 -18.24 -11.33
CA THR A 4 -14.95 -16.82 -11.31
C THR A 4 -15.25 -16.19 -9.94
N ALA A 5 -16.47 -16.35 -9.44
CA ALA A 5 -16.85 -15.82 -8.12
C ALA A 5 -16.06 -16.46 -6.97
N GLN A 6 -15.73 -17.76 -7.06
CA GLN A 6 -14.88 -18.43 -6.08
C GLN A 6 -13.44 -17.90 -6.07
N TYR A 7 -12.90 -17.58 -7.25
CA TYR A 7 -11.59 -16.97 -7.38
C TYR A 7 -11.58 -15.56 -6.77
N GLU A 8 -12.58 -14.75 -7.11
CA GLU A 8 -12.71 -13.39 -6.58
C GLU A 8 -12.82 -13.38 -5.05
N ALA A 9 -13.65 -14.27 -4.50
CA ALA A 9 -13.82 -14.40 -3.06
C ALA A 9 -12.53 -14.86 -2.34
N ARG A 10 -11.70 -15.67 -2.99
CA ARG A 10 -10.48 -16.22 -2.38
C ARG A 10 -9.24 -15.36 -2.58
N PHE A 11 -9.16 -14.60 -3.67
CA PHE A 11 -7.94 -13.91 -4.08
C PHE A 11 -8.15 -12.41 -4.33
N ALA A 12 -9.28 -12.01 -4.90
CA ALA A 12 -9.56 -10.62 -5.26
C ALA A 12 -10.29 -9.84 -4.15
N ASN A 13 -9.99 -10.15 -2.89
CA ASN A 13 -10.49 -9.41 -1.74
C ASN A 13 -9.33 -8.69 -1.01
N PRO A 14 -9.59 -7.54 -0.38
CA PRO A 14 -8.53 -6.74 0.25
C PRO A 14 -7.91 -7.41 1.49
N PHE A 15 -8.60 -8.39 2.08
CA PHE A 15 -8.13 -9.08 3.28
C PHE A 15 -6.97 -10.04 2.98
N VAL A 16 -6.90 -10.59 1.77
CA VAL A 16 -5.77 -11.42 1.31
C VAL A 16 -4.49 -10.60 1.18
N ALA A 17 -4.58 -9.35 0.72
CA ALA A 17 -3.42 -8.46 0.66
C ALA A 17 -3.00 -7.97 2.06
N ALA A 18 -3.98 -7.71 2.94
CA ALA A 18 -3.73 -7.34 4.32
C ALA A 18 -3.05 -8.46 5.13
N SER A 19 -3.47 -9.73 4.96
CA SER A 19 -2.86 -10.87 5.66
C SER A 19 -1.40 -11.12 5.27
N LYS A 20 -1.01 -10.71 4.05
CA LYS A 20 0.38 -10.76 3.55
C LYS A 20 1.22 -9.56 3.97
N GLY A 21 0.62 -8.54 4.61
CA GLY A 21 1.31 -7.31 5.00
C GLY A 21 1.66 -6.39 3.82
N PHE A 22 1.04 -6.57 2.65
CA PHE A 22 1.21 -5.64 1.51
C PHE A 22 0.43 -4.35 1.70
N ILE A 23 -0.66 -4.41 2.47
CA ILE A 23 -1.49 -3.26 2.85
C ILE A 23 -1.53 -3.22 4.37
N ASP A 24 -1.30 -2.05 4.95
CA ASP A 24 -1.30 -1.85 6.40
C ASP A 24 -2.69 -2.11 7.03
N GLU A 25 -3.77 -1.64 6.39
CA GLU A 25 -5.13 -1.76 6.90
C GLU A 25 -6.22 -1.61 5.84
N VAL A 26 -7.37 -2.26 6.06
CA VAL A 26 -8.61 -2.04 5.30
C VAL A 26 -9.47 -1.02 6.05
N ILE A 27 -9.72 0.13 5.44
CA ILE A 27 -10.37 1.28 6.10
C ILE A 27 -11.76 1.56 5.54
N GLN A 28 -12.59 2.26 6.32
CA GLN A 28 -13.86 2.79 5.84
C GLN A 28 -13.61 3.96 4.88
N PRO A 29 -14.34 4.08 3.74
CA PRO A 29 -14.05 5.09 2.72
C PRO A 29 -14.02 6.54 3.23
N HIS A 30 -14.92 6.90 4.15
CA HIS A 30 -14.98 8.24 4.74
C HIS A 30 -13.81 8.57 5.68
N SER A 31 -13.07 7.56 6.16
CA SER A 31 -11.94 7.76 7.06
C SER A 31 -10.62 8.13 6.35
N THR A 32 -10.61 8.05 5.01
CA THR A 32 -9.43 8.24 4.15
C THR A 32 -8.64 9.51 4.47
N ARG A 33 -9.29 10.67 4.56
CA ARG A 33 -8.63 11.96 4.87
C ARG A 33 -7.89 11.91 6.21
N ARG A 34 -8.53 11.36 7.25
CA ARG A 34 -7.94 11.26 8.58
C ARG A 34 -6.72 10.33 8.58
N ARG A 35 -6.82 9.19 7.90
CA ARG A 35 -5.72 8.20 7.80
C ARG A 35 -4.50 8.77 7.08
N ILE A 36 -4.71 9.43 5.95
CA ILE A 36 -3.64 10.12 5.20
C ILE A 36 -2.97 11.19 6.07
N ALA A 37 -3.74 12.06 6.71
CA ALA A 37 -3.19 13.14 7.54
C ALA A 37 -2.34 12.60 8.71
N LEU A 38 -2.75 11.48 9.32
CA LEU A 38 -1.97 10.81 10.37
C LEU A 38 -0.69 10.18 9.80
N GLY A 39 -0.76 9.52 8.65
CA GLY A 39 0.41 8.95 7.98
C GLY A 39 1.48 10.01 7.67
N LEU A 40 1.08 11.12 7.07
CA LEU A 40 1.97 12.25 6.79
C LEU A 40 2.58 12.84 8.07
N ARG A 41 1.80 12.94 9.15
CA ARG A 41 2.31 13.44 10.43
C ARG A 41 3.36 12.51 11.03
N LYS A 42 3.16 11.19 10.97
CA LYS A 42 4.13 10.20 11.45
C LYS A 42 5.42 10.24 10.64
N LEU A 43 5.33 10.45 9.32
CA LEU A 43 6.46 10.46 8.41
C LEU A 43 7.21 11.80 8.34
N ARG A 44 6.81 12.80 9.14
CA ARG A 44 7.38 14.16 9.11
C ARG A 44 8.91 14.20 9.24
N GLY A 45 9.48 13.31 10.06
CA GLY A 45 10.92 13.25 10.33
C GLY A 45 11.66 12.16 9.55
N LYS A 46 11.05 11.55 8.53
CA LYS A 46 11.67 10.44 7.80
C LYS A 46 12.92 10.92 7.05
N GLN A 47 14.08 10.42 7.45
CA GLN A 47 15.34 10.58 6.74
C GLN A 47 15.70 9.24 6.09
N LEU A 48 16.19 9.28 4.85
CA LEU A 48 16.63 8.11 4.10
C LEU A 48 17.89 8.49 3.32
N GLU A 49 18.96 7.72 3.53
CA GLU A 49 20.18 7.83 2.73
C GLU A 49 20.16 6.78 1.62
N ASN A 50 20.52 7.21 0.41
CA ASN A 50 20.68 6.34 -0.74
C ASN A 50 22.17 6.06 -0.98
N PRO A 51 22.52 4.93 -1.64
CA PRO A 51 23.90 4.69 -2.07
C PRO A 51 24.43 5.82 -2.95
N TRP A 52 25.71 6.18 -2.78
CA TRP A 52 26.34 7.24 -3.57
C TRP A 52 26.44 6.84 -5.05
N LYS A 53 25.99 7.73 -5.93
CA LYS A 53 26.10 7.63 -7.39
C LYS A 53 26.00 9.04 -8.01
N LYS A 54 26.55 9.24 -9.21
CA LYS A 54 26.46 10.52 -9.93
C LYS A 54 25.02 10.84 -10.36
N HIS A 55 24.33 9.86 -10.94
CA HIS A 55 22.92 9.89 -11.31
C HIS A 55 22.42 8.44 -11.40
N ASP A 56 21.11 8.24 -11.53
CA ASP A 56 20.54 6.95 -11.87
C ASP A 56 20.58 6.68 -13.39
N ASN A 57 20.16 5.47 -13.76
CA ASN A 57 20.00 5.04 -15.13
C ASN A 57 18.56 4.51 -15.30
N ILE A 58 17.58 5.42 -15.22
CA ILE A 58 16.17 5.10 -15.41
C ILE A 58 15.95 4.80 -16.91
N PRO A 59 15.22 3.73 -17.29
CA PRO A 59 14.88 3.44 -18.68
C PRO A 59 14.21 4.65 -19.36
N LEU A 60 14.59 4.92 -20.63
CA LEU A 60 14.01 5.97 -21.47
C LEU A 60 12.85 5.46 -22.32
#